data_AF-A0A661XZQ6-F1
#
_entry.id   AF-A0A661XZQ6-F1
#
_cell.length_a   1.000
_cell.length_b   1.000
_cell.length_c   1.000
_cell.angle_alpha   90.00
_cell.angle_beta   90.00
_cell.angle_gamma   90.00
#
_symmetry.space_group_name_H-M   'P 1'
#
loop_
_entity.id
_entity.type
_entity.pdbx_description
1 polymer ?
#
loop_
_entity_poly.entity_id
_entity_poly.type
_entity_poly.pdbx_seq_one_letter_code
_entity_poly.pdbx_strand_id
1 'polypeptide(L)' 'MNMAASAPVILFPDCTDLGEFMNHYNNERTNQGKHCQGSTPMQTFQDGKKLYQKHVFENSDEEEKQVA' A
#
# COMPACT_ATOMS: atom_id res chain seq x y z
N MET A 1 -1.72 -16.73 -41.40
CA MET A 1 -1.74 -15.26 -41.31
C MET A 1 -2.34 -14.90 -39.96
N ASN A 2 -1.51 -14.76 -38.92
CA ASN A 2 -1.96 -14.33 -37.60
C ASN A 2 -1.56 -12.86 -37.44
N MET A 3 -2.52 -11.96 -37.61
CA MET A 3 -2.39 -10.58 -37.16
C MET A 3 -2.73 -10.58 -35.67
N ALA A 4 -1.70 -10.68 -34.82
CA ALA A 4 -1.86 -10.32 -33.42
C ALA A 4 -2.17 -8.82 -33.41
N ALA A 5 -3.43 -8.48 -33.15
CA ALA A 5 -3.84 -7.12 -32.88
C ALA A 5 -3.12 -6.68 -31.60
N SER A 6 -1.99 -6.00 -31.77
CA SER A 6 -1.39 -5.21 -30.70
C SER A 6 -2.40 -4.12 -30.36
N ALA A 7 -3.18 -4.36 -29.30
CA ALA A 7 -4.08 -3.37 -28.76
C ALA A 7 -3.28 -2.07 -28.55
N PRO A 8 -3.75 -0.92 -29.05
CA PRO A 8 -3.06 0.33 -28.80
C PRO A 8 -3.10 0.54 -27.28
N VAL A 9 -1.92 0.65 -26.67
CA VAL A 9 -1.79 1.18 -25.32
C VAL A 9 -2.45 2.55 -25.37
N ILE A 10 -3.65 2.66 -24.84
CA ILE A 10 -4.29 3.95 -24.63
C ILE A 10 -3.44 4.62 -23.57
N LEU A 11 -2.45 5.39 -24.03
CA LEU A 11 -1.66 6.28 -23.19
C LEU A 11 -2.61 7.38 -22.77
N PHE A 12 -3.33 7.15 -21.67
CA PHE A 12 -4.02 8.21 -20.95
C PHE A 12 -2.93 9.11 -20.36
N PRO A 13 -2.68 10.31 -20.93
CA PRO A 13 -1.56 11.16 -20.52
C PRO A 13 -1.68 11.59 -19.05
N ASP A 14 -2.90 11.62 -18.52
CA ASP A 14 -3.24 12.01 -17.15
C ASP A 14 -2.83 10.96 -16.08
N CYS A 15 -2.73 9.68 -16.46
CA CYS A 15 -2.41 8.63 -15.48
C CYS A 15 -0.92 8.57 -15.12
N THR A 16 -0.05 9.13 -15.96
CA THR A 16 1.41 9.06 -15.75
C THR A 16 1.84 10.04 -14.65
N ASP A 17 1.38 11.30 -14.72
CA ASP A 17 1.65 12.31 -13.70
C ASP A 17 1.10 11.88 -12.33
N LEU A 18 -0.13 11.37 -12.30
CA LEU A 18 -0.71 10.84 -11.08
C LEU A 18 0.07 9.63 -10.54
N GLY A 19 0.49 8.71 -11.41
CA GLY A 19 1.28 7.54 -11.02
C GLY A 19 2.62 7.91 -10.39
N GLU A 20 3.34 8.85 -11.01
CA GLU A 20 4.61 9.37 -10.50
C GLU A 20 4.41 10.11 -9.18
N PHE A 21 3.39 10.98 -9.10
CA PHE A 21 3.03 11.66 -7.86
C PHE A 21 2.73 10.68 -6.73
N MET A 22 1.92 9.65 -6.98
CA MET A 22 1.56 8.65 -5.97
C MET A 22 2.77 7.84 -5.52
N ASN A 23 3.70 7.51 -6.43
CA ASN A 23 4.93 6.82 -6.06
C ASN A 23 5.81 7.70 -5.16
N HIS A 24 6.07 8.94 -5.57
CA HIS A 24 6.85 9.90 -4.78
C HIS A 24 6.23 10.14 -3.41
N TYR A 25 4.92 10.40 -3.35
CA TYR A 25 4.20 10.65 -2.11
C TYR A 25 4.31 9.47 -1.14
N ASN A 26 4.12 8.24 -1.62
CA ASN A 26 4.07 7.07 -0.74
C ASN A 26 5.47 6.63 -0.28
N ASN A 27 6.46 6.71 -1.16
CA ASN A 27 7.75 6.04 -0.97
C ASN A 27 8.94 6.97 -0.71
N GLU A 28 8.86 8.25 -1.08
CA GLU A 28 9.98 9.19 -0.99
C GLU A 28 9.70 10.33 0.00
N ARG A 29 8.49 10.87 -0.02
CA ARG A 29 8.08 11.91 0.93
C ARG A 29 8.01 11.33 2.34
N THR A 30 8.57 12.06 3.30
CA THR A 30 8.42 11.75 4.72
C THR A 30 7.16 12.40 5.31
N ASN A 31 6.45 11.67 6.17
CA ASN A 31 5.36 12.21 6.98
C ASN A 31 5.87 13.38 7.83
N GLN A 32 5.13 14.50 7.82
CA GLN A 32 5.48 15.67 8.61
C GLN A 32 4.81 15.57 9.97
N GLY A 33 5.61 15.51 11.02
CA GLY A 33 5.12 15.44 12.40
C GLY A 33 6.22 15.06 13.37
N LYS A 34 6.20 15.64 14.57
CA LYS A 34 7.22 15.41 15.61
C LYS A 34 7.38 13.92 15.95
N HIS A 35 6.31 13.15 15.85
CA HIS A 35 6.27 11.72 16.17
C HIS A 35 6.41 10.80 14.95
N CYS A 36 6.43 11.35 13.74
CA CYS A 36 6.53 10.54 12.52
C CYS A 36 7.97 10.11 12.22
N GLN A 37 8.96 10.66 12.92
CA GLN A 37 10.37 10.23 12.86
C GLN A 37 10.98 10.15 11.45
N GLY A 38 10.43 10.91 10.48
CA GLY A 38 10.87 10.86 9.09
C GLY A 38 10.42 9.62 8.32
N SER A 39 9.47 8.82 8.83
CA SER A 39 8.93 7.68 8.09
C SER A 39 8.11 8.13 6.87
N THR A 40 8.12 7.33 5.81
CA THR A 40 7.28 7.57 4.63
C THR A 40 5.85 7.08 4.89
N PRO A 41 4.82 7.58 4.17
CA PRO A 41 3.47 7.06 4.27
C PRO A 41 3.40 5.54 4.08
N MET A 42 4.15 4.98 3.14
CA MET A 42 4.16 3.54 2.89
C MET A 42 4.74 2.74 4.06
N GLN A 43 5.81 3.22 4.69
CA GLN A 43 6.37 2.58 5.89
C GLN A 43 5.35 2.56 7.03
N THR A 44 4.73 3.70 7.31
CA THR A 44 3.68 3.80 8.34
C THR A 44 2.50 2.87 8.05
N PHE A 45 2.08 2.78 6.79
CA PHE A 45 1.00 1.87 6.38
C PHE A 45 1.38 0.40 6.60
N GLN A 46 2.58 -0.01 6.22
CA GLN A 46 3.05 -1.39 6.40
C GLN A 46 3.14 -1.78 7.88
N ASP A 47 3.62 -0.87 8.73
CA ASP A 47 3.68 -1.12 10.17
C ASP A 47 2.28 -1.18 10.80
N GLY A 48 1.37 -0.30 10.38
CA GLY A 48 -0.04 -0.37 10.76
C GLY A 48 -0.71 -1.69 10.34
N LYS A 49 -0.40 -2.19 9.13
CA LYS A 49 -0.92 -3.47 8.63
C LYS A 49 -0.47 -4.65 9.51
N LYS A 50 0.79 -4.68 9.95
CA LYS A 50 1.30 -5.73 10.87
C LYS A 50 0.56 -5.68 12.21
N LEU A 51 0.34 -4.48 12.75
CA LEU A 51 -0.40 -4.30 14.00
C LEU A 51 -1.85 -4.78 13.86
N TYR A 52 -2.52 -4.45 12.75
CA TYR A 52 -3.86 -4.94 12.47
C TYR A 52 -3.90 -6.47 12.37
N GLN A 53 -2.94 -7.07 11.67
CA GLN A 53 -2.86 -8.52 11.55
C GLN A 53 -2.72 -9.21 12.91
N LYS A 54 -1.80 -8.71 13.75
CA LYS A 54 -1.61 -9.20 15.11
C LYS A 54 -2.86 -9.06 15.97
N HIS A 55 -3.50 -7.89 15.95
CA HIS A 55 -4.50 -7.56 16.95
C HIS A 55 -5.94 -7.91 16.56
N VAL A 56 -6.21 -8.09 15.27
CA VAL A 56 -7.57 -8.34 14.77
C VAL A 56 -7.71 -9.73 14.17
N PHE A 57 -6.68 -10.24 13.48
CA PHE A 57 -6.74 -11.59 12.89
C PHE A 57 -6.11 -12.66 13.80
N GLU A 58 -4.92 -12.43 14.37
CA GLU A 58 -4.27 -13.46 15.21
C GLU A 58 -4.96 -13.58 16.58
N ASN A 59 -5.41 -12.46 17.15
CA ASN A 59 -6.18 -12.46 18.41
C ASN A 59 -7.53 -13.19 18.30
N SER A 60 -8.18 -13.22 17.13
CA SER A 60 -9.45 -13.97 16.98
C SER A 60 -9.23 -15.49 17.05
N ASP A 61 -8.07 -15.98 16.62
CA ASP A 61 -7.73 -17.41 16.67
C ASP A 61 -7.33 -17.85 18.09
N GLU A 62 -6.78 -16.94 18.89
CA GLU A 62 -6.39 -17.19 20.29
C GLU A 62 -7.58 -17.13 21.27
N GLU A 63 -8.59 -16.30 20.98
CA GLU A 63 -9.84 -16.27 21.74
C GLU A 63 -10.68 -17.55 21.51
N GLU A 64 -10.72 -18.08 20.28
CA GLU A 64 -11.41 -19.36 20.01
C GLU A 64 -10.78 -20.56 20.73
N LYS A 65 -9.44 -20.58 20.89
CA LYS A 65 -8.73 -21.65 21.62
C LYS A 65 -8.89 -21.61 23.14
N GLN A 66 -9.25 -20.46 23.72
CA GLN A 66 -9.48 -20.35 25.17
C GLN A 66 -10.92 -20.69 25.57
N VAL A 67 -11.83 -20.79 24.59
CA VAL A 67 -13.25 -21.12 24.81
C VAL A 67 -13.57 -22.58 24.44
N ALA A 68 -12.63 -23.31 23.83
CA ALA A 68 -12.70 -24.75 23.53
C ALA A 68 -11.97 -25.59 24.60
#